data_AF-A0A4V2ETG0-F1
#
_entry.id   AF-A0A4V2ETG0-F1
#
_cell.length_a   1.000
_cell.length_b   1.000
_cell.length_c   1.000
_cell.angle_alpha   90.00
_cell.angle_beta   90.00
_cell.angle_gamma   90.00
#
_symmetry.space_group_name_H-M   'P 1'
#
loop_
_entity.id
_entity.type
_entity.pdbx_description
1 polymer ?
#
loop_
_entity_poly.entity_id
_entity_poly.type
_entity_poly.pdbx_seq_one_letter_code
_entity_poly.pdbx_strand_id
1 'polypeptide(L)'
;MDPRYRGLGFDPTPGDVDAAAAASAQLGEAARSAAAALPELRRAAEETEHWRGDASAGFRKRVGAHPSTVDSSTDTLLRAARVLGDWVAALTANKRRADELDTKAVALRRELDIARDTLQDKQNALDLAATPATVASASAEKTVAERRVSEVDSKLAEVIRAAHRLESDHRRAADRVAAELEAITSGRAPEPAPDDTRVRALVGVLGRASATCSSLATMLASPDRPAAFTDDANAPTGAAGALAAAVSGNRRS
;
A
#
# COMPACT_ATOMS: atom_id res chain seq x y z
N MET A 1 -10.25 -16.35 -12.87
CA MET A 1 -11.29 -16.21 -11.83
C MET A 1 -10.58 -16.07 -10.51
N ASP A 2 -10.61 -14.88 -9.92
CA ASP A 2 -10.04 -14.67 -8.59
C ASP A 2 -10.93 -15.37 -7.54
N PRO A 3 -10.40 -16.28 -6.71
CA PRO A 3 -11.20 -17.00 -5.71
C PRO A 3 -11.85 -16.09 -4.66
N ARG A 4 -11.37 -14.86 -4.50
CA ARG A 4 -11.89 -13.86 -3.54
C ARG A 4 -13.13 -13.12 -4.06
N TYR A 5 -13.21 -12.86 -5.36
CA TYR A 5 -14.28 -12.07 -5.98
C TYR A 5 -15.11 -12.93 -6.95
N ARG A 6 -15.85 -13.89 -6.40
CA ARG A 6 -16.61 -14.88 -7.20
C ARG A 6 -17.85 -14.28 -7.86
N GLY A 7 -18.46 -13.27 -7.26
CA GLY A 7 -19.60 -12.56 -7.84
C GLY A 7 -19.19 -11.69 -9.02
N LEU A 8 -18.07 -10.97 -8.90
CA LEU A 8 -17.56 -10.10 -9.96
C LEU A 8 -16.79 -10.88 -11.04
N GLY A 9 -16.00 -11.88 -10.63
CA GLY A 9 -15.15 -12.69 -11.50
C GLY A 9 -13.74 -12.13 -11.73
N PHE A 10 -13.44 -10.94 -11.19
CA PHE A 10 -12.15 -10.24 -11.25
C PHE A 10 -11.91 -9.42 -9.97
N ASP A 11 -10.67 -9.05 -9.68
CA ASP A 11 -10.31 -8.15 -8.57
C ASP A 11 -10.28 -6.70 -9.07
N PRO A 12 -11.23 -5.82 -8.67
CA PRO A 12 -11.23 -4.42 -9.05
C PRO A 12 -10.21 -3.58 -8.27
N THR A 13 -9.58 -4.11 -7.22
CA THR A 13 -8.72 -3.35 -6.30
C THR A 13 -7.44 -4.12 -5.93
N PRO A 14 -6.59 -4.43 -6.92
CA PRO A 14 -5.36 -5.18 -6.70
C PRO A 14 -4.41 -4.42 -5.75
N GLY A 15 -3.71 -5.18 -4.91
CA GLY A 15 -2.73 -4.63 -3.97
C GLY A 15 -2.92 -5.13 -2.55
N ASP A 16 -1.91 -4.86 -1.73
CA ASP A 16 -1.80 -5.30 -0.34
C ASP A 16 -1.75 -4.09 0.60
N VAL A 17 -2.76 -3.99 1.46
CA VAL A 17 -2.89 -2.90 2.44
C VAL A 17 -1.80 -2.99 3.50
N ASP A 18 -1.47 -4.19 3.96
CA ASP A 18 -0.50 -4.41 5.02
C ASP A 18 0.91 -4.09 4.53
N ALA A 19 1.23 -4.49 3.29
CA ALA A 19 2.50 -4.14 2.67
C ALA A 19 2.67 -2.62 2.50
N ALA A 20 1.62 -1.92 2.04
CA ALA A 20 1.65 -0.47 1.88
C ALA A 20 1.74 0.27 3.24
N ALA A 21 1.04 -0.22 4.26
CA ALA A 21 1.10 0.31 5.62
C ALA A 21 2.47 0.10 6.27
N ALA A 22 3.06 -1.09 6.09
CA ALA A 22 4.41 -1.39 6.55
C ALA A 22 5.45 -0.46 5.90
N ALA A 23 5.33 -0.20 4.59
CA ALA A 23 6.20 0.73 3.88
C ALA A 23 6.07 2.17 4.41
N SER A 24 4.84 2.67 4.60
CA SER A 24 4.58 3.98 5.20
C SER A 24 5.20 4.11 6.59
N ALA A 25 5.02 3.10 7.45
CA ALA A 25 5.57 3.07 8.80
C ALA A 25 7.11 3.07 8.80
N GLN A 26 7.74 2.28 7.94
CA GLN A 26 9.20 2.22 7.80
C GLN A 26 9.79 3.57 7.37
N LEU A 27 9.17 4.25 6.40
CA LEU A 27 9.60 5.59 5.98
C LEU A 27 9.48 6.61 7.12
N GLY A 28 8.37 6.56 7.88
CA GLY A 28 8.19 7.42 9.04
C GLY A 28 9.21 7.18 10.15
N GLU A 29 9.56 5.92 10.41
CA GLU A 29 10.58 5.55 11.39
C GLU A 29 11.99 5.97 10.96
N ALA A 30 12.32 5.80 9.68
CA ALA A 30 13.58 6.27 9.11
C ALA A 30 13.71 7.80 9.25
N ALA A 31 12.63 8.54 9.00
CA ALA A 31 12.63 10.00 9.16
C ALA A 31 12.82 10.42 10.62
N ARG A 32 12.12 9.77 11.58
CA ARG A 32 12.29 10.04 13.02
C ARG A 32 13.71 9.74 13.48
N SER A 33 14.27 8.60 13.05
CA SER A 33 15.65 8.23 13.37
C SER A 33 16.66 9.25 12.84
N ALA A 34 16.49 9.73 11.60
CA ALA A 34 17.33 10.76 11.02
C ALA A 34 17.21 12.10 11.76
N ALA A 35 15.98 12.50 12.11
CA ALA A 35 15.71 13.71 12.89
C ALA A 35 16.33 13.67 14.29
N ALA A 36 16.34 12.50 14.95
CA ALA A 36 16.93 12.32 16.27
C ALA A 36 18.46 12.44 16.27
N ALA A 37 19.13 12.03 15.19
CA ALA A 37 20.59 12.12 15.04
C ALA A 37 21.10 13.53 14.67
N LEU A 38 20.23 14.37 14.08
CA LEU A 38 20.57 15.72 13.60
C LEU A 38 21.12 16.67 14.69
N PRO A 39 20.53 16.76 15.89
CA PRO A 39 21.07 17.57 16.98
C PRO A 39 22.47 17.14 17.43
N GLU A 40 22.74 15.84 17.48
CA GLU A 40 24.06 15.31 17.84
C GLU A 40 25.11 15.65 16.78
N LEU A 41 24.75 15.54 15.49
CA LEU A 41 25.62 15.96 14.38
C LEU A 41 25.89 17.47 14.40
N ARG A 42 24.89 18.30 14.69
CA ARG A 42 25.06 19.75 14.83
C ARG A 42 25.96 20.10 16.01
N ARG A 43 25.75 19.46 17.16
CA ARG A 43 26.58 19.64 18.35
C ARG A 43 28.03 19.22 18.11
N ALA A 44 28.27 18.08 17.45
CA ALA A 44 29.61 17.66 17.05
C ALA A 44 30.28 18.65 16.07
N ALA A 45 29.50 19.28 15.19
CA ALA A 45 30.00 20.33 14.30
C ALA A 45 30.41 21.60 15.06
N GLU A 46 29.63 22.01 16.05
CA GLU A 46 29.90 23.17 16.93
C GLU A 46 31.10 22.91 17.85
N GLU A 47 31.20 21.72 18.45
CA GLU A 47 32.30 21.37 19.36
C GLU A 47 33.66 21.29 18.63
N THR A 48 33.66 20.97 17.33
CA THR A 48 34.87 20.93 16.49
C THR A 48 35.32 22.31 15.98
N GLU A 49 34.57 23.38 16.27
CA GLU A 49 34.90 24.76 15.89
C GLU A 49 36.23 25.25 16.54
N HIS A 50 36.60 24.65 17.68
CA HIS A 50 37.84 24.95 18.41
C HIS A 50 39.05 24.13 17.95
N TRP A 51 38.85 23.09 17.12
CA TRP A 51 39.93 22.25 16.59
C TRP A 51 40.59 22.90 15.36
N ARG A 52 41.91 23.09 15.39
CA ARG A 52 42.68 23.64 14.26
C ARG A 52 43.46 22.55 13.53
N GLY A 53 43.55 22.64 12.21
CA GLY A 53 44.32 21.74 11.34
C GLY A 53 43.53 21.22 10.13
N ASP A 54 44.23 20.61 9.17
CA ASP A 54 43.62 20.15 7.89
C ASP A 54 42.55 19.07 8.09
N ALA A 55 42.69 18.23 9.12
CA ALA A 55 41.69 17.24 9.50
C ALA A 55 40.38 17.88 10.00
N SER A 56 40.45 18.97 10.77
CA SER A 56 39.26 19.68 11.26
C SER A 56 38.60 20.52 10.16
N ALA A 57 39.38 21.04 9.22
CA ALA A 57 38.86 21.70 8.02
C ALA A 57 38.15 20.70 7.09
N GLY A 58 38.71 19.49 6.90
CA GLY A 58 38.08 18.41 6.14
C GLY A 58 36.82 17.86 6.80
N PHE A 59 36.80 17.76 8.13
CA PHE A 59 35.60 17.41 8.91
C PHE A 59 34.51 18.48 8.78
N ARG A 60 34.82 19.77 9.01
CA ARG A 60 33.87 20.88 8.85
C ARG A 60 33.35 21.04 7.42
N LYS A 61 34.17 20.79 6.40
CA LYS A 61 33.73 20.80 4.99
C LYS A 61 32.72 19.69 4.68
N ARG A 62 32.92 18.49 5.26
CA ARG A 62 31.97 17.38 5.11
C ARG A 62 30.72 17.60 5.96
N VAL A 63 30.88 17.94 7.23
CA VAL A 63 29.77 18.14 8.16
C VAL A 63 28.98 19.41 7.86
N GLY A 64 29.56 20.50 7.37
CA GLY A 64 28.81 21.72 7.02
C GLY A 64 27.80 21.55 5.87
N ALA A 65 27.99 20.56 4.99
CA ALA A 65 27.08 20.22 3.90
C ALA A 65 26.00 19.18 4.31
N HIS A 66 26.19 18.50 5.45
CA HIS A 66 25.39 17.32 5.81
C HIS A 66 24.07 17.64 6.53
N PRO A 67 23.96 18.56 7.51
CA PRO A 67 22.72 18.85 8.23
C PRO A 67 21.58 19.29 7.32
N SER A 68 21.82 20.19 6.36
CA SER A 68 20.79 20.62 5.40
C SER A 68 20.33 19.48 4.48
N THR A 69 21.24 18.58 4.11
CA THR A 69 20.94 17.38 3.31
C THR A 69 20.15 16.33 4.12
N VAL A 70 20.45 16.18 5.42
CA VAL A 70 19.70 15.28 6.32
C VAL A 70 18.32 15.85 6.64
N ASP A 71 18.20 17.16 6.85
CA ASP A 71 16.91 17.85 7.00
C ASP A 71 16.03 17.66 5.75
N SER A 72 16.58 17.89 4.54
CA SER A 72 15.84 17.68 3.29
C SER A 72 15.46 16.22 3.07
N SER A 73 16.33 15.28 3.43
CA SER A 73 16.04 13.84 3.32
C SER A 73 14.95 13.41 4.29
N THR A 74 14.96 13.94 5.52
CA THR A 74 13.93 13.69 6.53
C THR A 74 12.56 14.19 6.06
N ASP A 75 12.49 15.41 5.52
CA ASP A 75 11.26 15.99 4.97
C ASP A 75 10.74 15.19 3.76
N THR A 76 11.63 14.72 2.89
CA THR A 76 11.30 13.81 1.78
C THR A 76 10.72 12.48 2.28
N LEU A 77 11.31 11.86 3.30
CA LEU A 77 10.82 10.61 3.90
C LEU A 77 9.45 10.80 4.56
N LEU A 78 9.24 11.89 5.29
CA LEU A 78 7.95 12.21 5.92
C LEU A 78 6.85 12.45 4.87
N ARG A 79 7.17 13.16 3.78
CA ARG A 79 6.23 13.36 2.66
C ARG A 79 5.87 12.03 1.99
N ALA A 80 6.85 11.18 1.71
CA ALA A 80 6.61 9.87 1.12
C ALA A 80 5.79 8.96 2.05
N ALA A 81 6.07 8.97 3.36
CA ALA A 81 5.30 8.22 4.36
C ALA A 81 3.83 8.67 4.39
N ARG A 82 3.59 9.98 4.32
CA ARG A 82 2.23 10.56 4.26
C ARG A 82 1.49 10.14 3.00
N VAL A 83 2.10 10.29 1.82
CA VAL A 83 1.49 9.88 0.54
C VAL A 83 1.12 8.39 0.56
N LEU A 84 1.99 7.52 1.09
CA LEU A 84 1.66 6.11 1.27
C LEU A 84 0.57 5.87 2.31
N GLY A 85 0.52 6.66 3.39
CA GLY A 85 -0.55 6.60 4.39
C GLY A 85 -1.92 6.95 3.79
N ASP A 86 -1.98 8.00 2.97
CA ASP A 86 -3.19 8.40 2.26
C ASP A 86 -3.60 7.33 1.23
N TRP A 87 -2.63 6.71 0.56
CA TRP A 87 -2.88 5.57 -0.33
C TRP A 87 -3.45 4.35 0.42
N VAL A 88 -2.91 4.02 1.60
CA VAL A 88 -3.43 2.92 2.45
C VAL A 88 -4.89 3.14 2.81
N ALA A 89 -5.26 4.37 3.17
CA ALA A 89 -6.65 4.73 3.45
C ALA A 89 -7.54 4.55 2.20
N ALA A 90 -7.08 5.04 1.05
CA ALA A 90 -7.81 4.89 -0.21
C ALA A 90 -7.97 3.43 -0.66
N LEU A 91 -6.89 2.64 -0.58
CA LEU A 91 -6.90 1.21 -0.91
C LEU A 91 -7.85 0.44 0.01
N THR A 92 -7.84 0.72 1.31
CA THR A 92 -8.74 0.09 2.29
C THR A 92 -10.21 0.39 1.96
N ALA A 93 -10.54 1.65 1.68
CA ALA A 93 -11.89 2.06 1.28
C ALA A 93 -12.33 1.39 -0.03
N ASN A 94 -11.43 1.33 -1.01
CA ASN A 94 -11.68 0.69 -2.30
C ASN A 94 -11.91 -0.82 -2.14
N LYS A 95 -11.08 -1.54 -1.36
CA LYS A 95 -11.27 -2.97 -1.10
C LYS A 95 -12.61 -3.26 -0.44
N ARG A 96 -13.02 -2.46 0.56
CA ARG A 96 -14.35 -2.59 1.16
C ARG A 96 -15.45 -2.41 0.11
N ARG A 97 -15.34 -1.42 -0.77
CA ARG A 97 -16.30 -1.19 -1.85
C ARG A 97 -16.34 -2.33 -2.86
N ALA A 98 -15.20 -2.96 -3.14
CA ALA A 98 -15.11 -4.17 -3.96
C ALA A 98 -15.89 -5.33 -3.34
N ASP A 99 -15.70 -5.58 -2.03
CA ASP A 99 -16.40 -6.63 -1.29
C ASP A 99 -17.93 -6.40 -1.26
N GLU A 100 -18.36 -5.15 -1.11
CA GLU A 100 -19.78 -4.75 -1.17
C GLU A 100 -20.38 -5.01 -2.57
N LEU A 101 -19.63 -4.73 -3.64
CA LEU A 101 -20.07 -4.99 -5.02
C LEU A 101 -20.11 -6.49 -5.32
N ASP A 102 -19.14 -7.26 -4.84
CA ASP A 102 -19.11 -8.71 -5.01
C ASP A 102 -20.28 -9.40 -4.33
N THR A 103 -20.56 -9.02 -3.08
CA THR A 103 -21.73 -9.52 -2.34
C THR A 103 -23.03 -9.26 -3.10
N LYS A 104 -23.19 -8.05 -3.65
CA LYS A 104 -24.34 -7.69 -4.49
C LYS A 104 -24.40 -8.52 -5.78
N ALA A 105 -23.27 -8.72 -6.44
CA ALA A 105 -23.20 -9.51 -7.67
C ALA A 105 -23.56 -10.99 -7.41
N VAL A 106 -23.08 -11.58 -6.31
CA VAL A 106 -23.47 -12.95 -5.90
C VAL A 106 -24.97 -13.04 -5.68
N ALA A 107 -25.56 -12.09 -4.94
CA ALA A 107 -27.00 -12.07 -4.67
C ALA A 107 -27.81 -11.95 -5.97
N LEU A 108 -27.45 -11.02 -6.86
CA LEU A 108 -28.14 -10.79 -8.12
C LEU A 108 -28.01 -11.97 -9.09
N ARG A 109 -26.88 -12.68 -9.09
CA ARG A 109 -26.73 -13.91 -9.89
C ARG A 109 -27.69 -15.00 -9.42
N ARG A 110 -27.80 -15.22 -8.11
CA ARG A 110 -28.77 -16.17 -7.55
C ARG A 110 -30.21 -15.76 -7.87
N GLU A 111 -30.52 -14.47 -7.76
CA GLU A 111 -31.84 -13.92 -8.11
C GLU A 111 -32.15 -14.11 -9.61
N LEU A 112 -31.14 -13.97 -10.47
CA LEU A 112 -31.25 -14.18 -11.91
C LEU A 112 -31.51 -15.65 -12.25
N ASP A 113 -30.84 -16.57 -11.57
CA ASP A 113 -31.06 -18.01 -11.74
C ASP A 113 -32.50 -18.38 -11.34
N ILE A 114 -32.98 -17.91 -10.19
CA ILE A 114 -34.38 -18.11 -9.75
C ILE A 114 -35.38 -17.51 -10.75
N ALA A 115 -35.10 -16.30 -11.27
CA ALA A 115 -35.96 -15.66 -12.25
C ALA A 115 -36.01 -16.43 -13.58
N ARG A 116 -34.89 -17.03 -14.01
CA ARG A 116 -34.81 -17.88 -15.20
C ARG A 116 -35.56 -19.20 -15.03
N ASP A 117 -35.42 -19.85 -13.88
CA ASP A 117 -36.19 -21.05 -13.55
C ASP A 117 -37.69 -20.76 -13.56
N THR A 118 -38.10 -19.64 -12.95
CA THR A 118 -39.49 -19.18 -12.98
C THR A 118 -39.98 -18.93 -14.41
N LEU A 119 -39.16 -18.28 -15.25
CA LEU A 119 -39.49 -18.07 -16.66
C LEU A 119 -39.68 -19.39 -17.40
N GLN A 120 -38.80 -20.37 -17.16
CA GLN A 120 -38.91 -21.71 -17.75
C GLN A 120 -40.22 -22.40 -17.33
N ASP A 121 -40.59 -22.32 -16.06
CA ASP A 121 -41.86 -22.87 -15.56
C ASP A 121 -43.07 -22.21 -16.23
N LYS A 122 -43.04 -20.89 -16.43
CA LYS A 122 -44.10 -20.16 -17.14
C LYS A 122 -44.15 -20.47 -18.63
N GLN A 123 -43.02 -20.75 -19.26
CA GLN A 123 -42.97 -21.25 -20.64
C GLN A 123 -43.61 -22.64 -20.74
N ASN A 124 -43.25 -23.57 -19.86
CA ASN A 124 -43.85 -24.91 -19.82
C ASN A 124 -45.37 -24.84 -19.59
N ALA A 125 -45.83 -23.96 -18.70
CA ALA A 125 -47.27 -23.76 -18.46
C ALA A 125 -48.02 -23.23 -19.68
N LEU A 126 -47.39 -22.33 -20.45
CA LEU A 126 -47.94 -21.84 -21.72
C LEU A 126 -48.02 -22.94 -22.76
N ASP A 127 -46.98 -23.78 -22.88
CA ASP A 127 -46.95 -24.89 -23.84
C ASP A 127 -47.99 -25.97 -23.53
N LEU A 128 -48.34 -26.16 -22.26
CA LEU A 128 -49.37 -27.11 -21.79
C LEU A 128 -50.80 -26.52 -21.80
N ALA A 129 -50.97 -25.23 -22.10
CA ALA A 129 -52.28 -24.58 -22.06
C ALA A 129 -53.20 -25.06 -23.20
N ALA A 130 -54.36 -25.61 -22.85
CA ALA A 130 -55.25 -26.25 -23.82
C ALA A 130 -56.41 -25.36 -24.32
N THR A 131 -56.72 -24.27 -23.62
CA THR A 131 -57.85 -23.38 -23.95
C THR A 131 -57.41 -21.94 -24.23
N PRO A 132 -58.15 -21.15 -25.02
CA PRO A 132 -57.82 -19.75 -25.26
C PRO A 132 -57.66 -18.91 -23.99
N ALA A 133 -58.51 -19.15 -22.98
CA ALA A 133 -58.43 -18.44 -21.70
C ALA A 133 -57.14 -18.79 -20.93
N THR A 134 -56.78 -20.08 -20.87
CA THR A 134 -55.54 -20.53 -20.21
C THR A 134 -54.29 -20.06 -20.95
N VAL A 135 -54.32 -20.02 -22.29
CA VAL A 135 -53.22 -19.48 -23.12
C VAL A 135 -53.02 -17.99 -22.84
N ALA A 136 -54.09 -17.20 -22.79
CA ALA A 136 -54.01 -15.77 -22.50
C ALA A 136 -53.41 -15.50 -21.11
N SER A 137 -53.85 -16.24 -20.09
CA SER A 137 -53.31 -16.13 -18.72
C SER A 137 -51.84 -16.51 -18.66
N ALA A 138 -51.46 -17.67 -19.21
CA ALA A 138 -50.08 -18.15 -19.21
C ALA A 138 -49.15 -17.22 -19.99
N SER A 139 -49.62 -16.63 -21.10
CA SER A 139 -48.86 -15.64 -21.86
C SER A 139 -48.59 -14.37 -21.05
N ALA A 140 -49.58 -13.90 -20.28
CA ALA A 140 -49.41 -12.74 -19.41
C ALA A 140 -48.40 -13.01 -18.28
N GLU A 141 -48.48 -14.19 -17.65
CA GLU A 141 -47.54 -14.62 -16.61
C GLU A 141 -46.11 -14.76 -17.14
N LYS A 142 -45.94 -15.36 -18.32
CA LYS A 142 -44.63 -15.43 -19.00
C LYS A 142 -44.06 -14.04 -19.24
N THR A 143 -44.87 -13.10 -19.73
CA THR A 143 -44.44 -11.70 -19.96
C THR A 143 -43.98 -11.02 -18.66
N VAL A 144 -44.61 -11.32 -17.51
CA VAL A 144 -44.16 -10.84 -16.20
C VAL A 144 -42.80 -11.46 -15.83
N ALA A 145 -42.62 -12.76 -16.04
CA ALA A 145 -41.36 -13.45 -15.75
C ALA A 145 -40.21 -12.95 -16.64
N GLU A 146 -40.46 -12.69 -17.93
CA GLU A 146 -39.47 -12.11 -18.86
C GLU A 146 -38.99 -10.73 -18.39
N ARG A 147 -39.92 -9.86 -17.99
CA ARG A 147 -39.58 -8.56 -17.41
C ARG A 147 -38.74 -8.71 -16.15
N ARG A 148 -39.07 -9.65 -15.28
CA ARG A 148 -38.31 -9.91 -14.07
C ARG A 148 -36.86 -10.33 -14.38
N VAL A 149 -36.66 -11.23 -15.34
CA VAL A 149 -35.31 -11.61 -15.79
C VAL A 149 -34.55 -10.39 -16.30
N SER A 150 -35.17 -9.60 -17.18
CA SER A 150 -34.55 -8.38 -17.74
C SER A 150 -34.18 -7.36 -16.66
N GLU A 151 -35.01 -7.18 -15.63
CA GLU A 151 -34.74 -6.25 -14.53
C GLU A 151 -33.54 -6.70 -13.69
N VAL A 152 -33.47 -8.00 -13.33
CA VAL A 152 -32.37 -8.53 -12.53
C VAL A 152 -31.07 -8.50 -13.32
N ASP A 153 -31.11 -8.87 -14.60
CA ASP A 153 -29.96 -8.81 -15.50
C ASP A 153 -29.42 -7.37 -15.63
N SER A 154 -30.32 -6.39 -15.77
CA SER A 154 -29.95 -4.96 -15.81
C SER A 154 -29.26 -4.50 -14.51
N LYS A 155 -29.78 -4.89 -13.35
CA LYS A 155 -29.16 -4.59 -12.05
C LYS A 155 -27.79 -5.25 -11.90
N LEU A 156 -27.64 -6.49 -12.35
CA LEU A 156 -26.35 -7.17 -12.35
C LEU A 156 -25.35 -6.44 -13.24
N ALA A 157 -25.76 -6.05 -14.44
CA ALA A 157 -24.92 -5.29 -15.36
C ALA A 157 -24.49 -3.94 -14.78
N GLU A 158 -25.35 -3.26 -14.01
CA GLU A 158 -24.99 -2.04 -13.28
C GLU A 158 -23.90 -2.27 -12.23
N VAL A 159 -23.99 -3.35 -11.46
CA VAL A 159 -22.98 -3.72 -10.45
C VAL A 159 -21.63 -4.03 -11.12
N ILE A 160 -21.64 -4.79 -12.23
CA ILE A 160 -20.42 -5.08 -12.98
C ILE A 160 -19.80 -3.81 -13.56
N ARG A 161 -20.62 -2.90 -14.13
CA ARG A 161 -20.13 -1.58 -14.58
C ARG A 161 -19.55 -0.75 -13.44
N ALA A 162 -20.15 -0.80 -12.25
CA ALA A 162 -19.63 -0.09 -11.08
C ALA A 162 -18.28 -0.67 -10.63
N ALA A 163 -18.09 -1.99 -10.71
CA ALA A 163 -16.81 -2.64 -10.41
C ALA A 163 -15.71 -2.23 -11.40
N HIS A 164 -15.99 -2.16 -12.70
CA HIS A 164 -15.01 -1.67 -13.68
C HIS A 164 -14.68 -0.18 -13.50
N ARG A 165 -15.64 0.64 -13.09
CA ARG A 165 -15.34 2.04 -12.73
C ARG A 165 -14.41 2.10 -11.52
N LEU A 166 -14.68 1.31 -10.48
CA LEU A 166 -13.83 1.21 -9.30
C LEU A 166 -12.39 0.80 -9.67
N GLU A 167 -12.24 -0.20 -10.53
CA GLU A 167 -10.94 -0.63 -11.08
C GLU A 167 -10.21 0.49 -11.79
N SER A 168 -10.91 1.20 -12.69
CA SER A 168 -10.36 2.32 -13.44
C SER A 168 -9.91 3.47 -12.53
N ASP A 169 -10.74 3.80 -11.52
CA ASP A 169 -10.44 4.85 -10.53
C ASP A 169 -9.29 4.44 -9.61
N HIS A 170 -9.25 3.18 -9.19
CA HIS A 170 -8.19 2.62 -8.37
C HIS A 170 -6.84 2.66 -9.09
N ARG A 171 -6.80 2.24 -10.36
CA ARG A 171 -5.57 2.31 -11.17
C ARG A 171 -5.09 3.75 -11.34
N ARG A 172 -5.98 4.68 -11.69
CA ARG A 172 -5.64 6.12 -11.76
C ARG A 172 -5.11 6.66 -10.43
N ALA A 173 -5.66 6.22 -9.30
CA ALA A 173 -5.19 6.62 -7.99
C ALA A 173 -3.80 6.05 -7.70
N ALA A 174 -3.54 4.78 -8.02
CA ALA A 174 -2.22 4.16 -7.91
C ALA A 174 -1.18 4.89 -8.76
N ASP A 175 -1.52 5.24 -10.01
CA ASP A 175 -0.62 5.96 -10.91
C ASP A 175 -0.25 7.34 -10.37
N ARG A 176 -1.22 8.07 -9.79
CA ARG A 176 -0.97 9.37 -9.16
C ARG A 176 -0.06 9.25 -7.96
N VAL A 177 -0.32 8.29 -7.07
CA VAL A 177 0.53 8.03 -5.89
C VAL A 177 1.95 7.68 -6.32
N ALA A 178 2.10 6.81 -7.32
CA ALA A 178 3.42 6.45 -7.84
C ALA A 178 4.16 7.65 -8.42
N ALA A 179 3.47 8.49 -9.20
CA ALA A 179 4.05 9.69 -9.78
C ALA A 179 4.42 10.74 -8.70
N GLU A 180 3.63 10.88 -7.64
CA GLU A 180 3.92 11.77 -6.52
C GLU A 180 5.15 11.29 -5.73
N LEU A 181 5.28 9.99 -5.49
CA LEU A 181 6.47 9.40 -4.85
C LEU A 181 7.72 9.57 -5.72
N GLU A 182 7.59 9.40 -7.04
CA GLU A 182 8.67 9.66 -8.00
C GLU A 182 9.10 11.12 -7.96
N ALA A 183 8.16 12.05 -7.87
CA ALA A 183 8.43 13.47 -7.79
C ALA A 183 9.13 13.88 -6.48
N ILE A 184 8.66 13.33 -5.34
CA ILE A 184 9.26 13.52 -4.01
C ILE A 184 10.71 13.03 -4.01
N THR A 185 10.98 11.87 -4.61
CA THR A 185 12.31 11.24 -4.60
C THR A 185 13.28 11.84 -5.62
N SER A 186 12.78 12.32 -6.77
CA SER A 186 13.61 12.86 -7.84
C SER A 186 13.81 14.38 -7.76
N GLY A 187 13.06 15.08 -6.91
CA GLY A 187 13.01 16.55 -6.89
C GLY A 187 12.50 17.14 -8.21
N ARG A 188 11.84 16.34 -9.07
CA ARG A 188 11.35 16.68 -10.42
C ARG A 188 9.83 16.50 -10.47
N ALA A 189 9.12 17.28 -11.27
CA ALA A 189 7.67 17.11 -11.46
C ALA A 189 7.30 15.76 -12.12
N PRO A 190 6.12 15.18 -11.82
CA PRO A 190 5.73 13.87 -12.32
C PRO A 190 5.48 13.83 -13.84
N GLU A 191 6.15 12.93 -14.57
CA GLU A 191 5.80 12.54 -15.96
C GLU A 191 4.91 11.27 -15.96
N PRO A 192 4.16 10.95 -17.03
CA PRO A 192 3.38 9.70 -17.11
C PRO A 192 4.23 8.52 -17.67
N ALA A 193 4.18 7.34 -17.02
CA ALA A 193 4.87 6.11 -17.46
C ALA A 193 3.94 4.87 -17.34
N PRO A 194 4.19 3.78 -18.09
CA PRO A 194 3.27 2.63 -18.17
C PRO A 194 3.25 1.73 -16.90
N ASP A 195 2.07 1.16 -16.68
CA ASP A 195 1.44 0.77 -15.40
C ASP A 195 2.20 -0.25 -14.51
N ASP A 196 2.99 -1.18 -15.07
CA ASP A 196 3.66 -2.26 -14.28
C ASP A 196 5.05 -1.90 -13.78
N THR A 197 5.68 -0.87 -14.37
CA THR A 197 7.08 -0.53 -14.06
C THR A 197 7.17 0.27 -12.76
N ARG A 198 6.12 1.02 -12.42
CA ARG A 198 6.09 1.94 -11.29
C ARG A 198 5.95 1.27 -9.94
N VAL A 199 5.08 0.26 -9.86
CA VAL A 199 4.91 -0.54 -8.63
C VAL A 199 6.22 -1.27 -8.30
N ARG A 200 6.89 -1.85 -9.31
CA ARG A 200 8.22 -2.46 -9.16
C ARG A 200 9.30 -1.43 -8.82
N ALA A 201 9.26 -0.24 -9.41
CA ALA A 201 10.19 0.84 -9.08
C ALA A 201 10.03 1.28 -7.63
N LEU A 202 8.79 1.40 -7.13
CA LEU A 202 8.50 1.74 -5.74
C LEU A 202 9.04 0.68 -4.78
N VAL A 203 8.78 -0.61 -5.06
CA VAL A 203 9.35 -1.73 -4.28
C VAL A 203 10.88 -1.71 -4.32
N GLY A 204 11.48 -1.41 -5.47
CA GLY A 204 12.93 -1.26 -5.62
C GLY A 204 13.51 -0.05 -4.87
N VAL A 205 12.81 1.08 -4.83
CA VAL A 205 13.20 2.26 -4.06
C VAL A 205 13.12 1.96 -2.56
N LEU A 206 12.06 1.30 -2.09
CA LEU A 206 11.92 0.89 -0.69
C LEU A 206 12.97 -0.15 -0.28
N GLY A 207 13.26 -1.12 -1.15
CA GLY A 207 14.33 -2.09 -0.95
C GLY A 207 15.72 -1.43 -0.86
N ARG A 208 15.98 -0.42 -1.69
CA ARG A 208 17.23 0.37 -1.63
C ARG A 208 17.30 1.27 -0.40
N ALA A 209 16.21 1.94 -0.03
CA ALA A 209 16.14 2.76 1.18
C ALA A 209 16.46 1.94 2.43
N SER A 210 15.89 0.72 2.52
CA SER A 210 16.20 -0.25 3.58
C SER A 210 17.69 -0.64 3.58
N ALA A 211 18.27 -0.94 2.42
CA ALA A 211 19.70 -1.23 2.29
C ALA A 211 20.61 -0.04 2.67
N THR A 212 20.25 1.19 2.34
CA THR A 212 20.98 2.40 2.76
C THR A 212 20.87 2.68 4.26
N CYS A 213 19.72 2.43 4.89
CA CYS A 213 19.57 2.54 6.34
C CYS A 213 20.40 1.47 7.06
N SER A 214 20.42 0.23 6.56
CA SER A 214 21.32 -0.81 7.07
C SER A 214 22.79 -0.45 6.86
N SER A 215 23.16 0.14 5.72
CA SER A 215 24.55 0.55 5.46
C SER A 215 25.01 1.69 6.38
N LEU A 216 24.14 2.66 6.68
CA LEU A 216 24.41 3.73 7.65
C LEU A 216 24.50 3.20 9.08
N ALA A 217 23.62 2.29 9.48
CA ALA A 217 23.69 1.62 10.78
C ALA A 217 24.95 0.76 10.92
N THR A 218 25.39 0.10 9.85
CA THR A 218 26.61 -0.73 9.84
C THR A 218 27.88 0.13 9.83
N MET A 219 27.85 1.32 9.19
CA MET A 219 28.94 2.31 9.27
C MET A 219 29.05 2.95 10.66
N LEU A 220 27.95 3.08 11.39
CA LEU A 220 27.94 3.58 12.77
C LEU A 220 28.31 2.50 13.82
N ALA A 221 28.33 1.22 13.43
CA ALA A 221 28.53 0.08 14.34
C ALA A 221 29.90 -0.62 14.23
N SER A 222 30.83 -0.17 13.37
CA SER A 222 32.17 -0.80 13.30
C SER A 222 33.22 -0.07 14.15
N PRO A 223 33.96 -0.78 15.02
CA PRO A 223 34.85 -0.20 16.02
C PRO A 223 36.32 -0.28 15.60
N ASP A 224 37.06 0.80 15.80
CA ASP A 224 38.47 0.69 16.15
C ASP A 224 38.53 0.52 17.69
N ARG A 225 38.61 -0.73 18.17
CA ARG A 225 38.98 -1.00 19.58
C ARG A 225 39.75 -2.32 19.69
N PRO A 226 40.90 -2.35 20.39
CA PRO A 226 41.79 -3.51 20.44
C PRO A 226 41.22 -4.64 21.30
N ALA A 227 41.63 -5.86 20.96
CA ALA A 227 41.14 -7.13 21.52
C ALA A 227 41.50 -7.34 23.00
N ALA A 228 40.51 -7.75 23.81
CA ALA A 228 40.70 -8.52 25.03
C ALA A 228 39.42 -9.33 25.38
N PHE A 229 39.62 -10.65 25.56
CA PHE A 229 38.89 -11.66 26.38
C PHE A 229 37.80 -11.12 27.36
N THR A 230 36.61 -11.69 27.57
CA THR A 230 36.17 -13.09 27.85
C THR A 230 34.67 -13.32 27.57
N ASP A 231 34.30 -14.59 27.40
CA ASP A 231 33.00 -15.28 27.65
C ASP A 231 31.93 -14.50 28.46
N ASP A 232 30.67 -14.48 27.99
CA ASP A 232 29.63 -15.41 28.49
C ASP A 232 28.30 -15.29 27.71
N ALA A 233 27.56 -16.39 27.68
CA ALA A 233 26.40 -16.63 26.84
C ALA A 233 25.09 -15.96 27.35
N ASN A 234 24.61 -14.91 26.67
CA ASN A 234 23.20 -14.63 26.34
C ASN A 234 23.05 -13.22 25.75
N ALA A 235 22.58 -13.10 24.50
CA ALA A 235 22.22 -11.79 23.93
C ALA A 235 20.86 -11.87 23.20
N PRO A 236 19.93 -10.92 23.46
CA PRO A 236 18.62 -10.89 22.80
C PRO A 236 18.73 -10.44 21.35
N THR A 237 18.16 -11.23 20.44
CA THR A 237 18.09 -10.98 19.01
C THR A 237 17.14 -9.82 18.70
N GLY A 238 17.69 -8.64 18.38
CA GLY A 238 16.92 -7.49 17.88
C GLY A 238 17.64 -6.14 18.06
N ALA A 239 17.46 -5.22 17.11
CA ALA A 239 18.13 -3.92 17.06
C ALA A 239 17.91 -3.04 18.32
N ALA A 240 16.84 -3.28 19.08
CA ALA A 240 16.59 -2.62 20.36
C ALA A 240 17.50 -3.13 21.50
N GLY A 241 17.97 -4.38 21.44
CA GLY A 241 18.84 -4.98 22.45
C GLY A 241 20.27 -4.45 22.41
N ALA A 242 20.78 -4.12 21.23
CA ALA A 242 22.12 -3.57 21.04
C ALA A 242 22.26 -2.15 21.62
N LEU A 243 21.22 -1.32 21.52
CA LEU A 243 21.21 0.03 22.08
C LEU A 243 21.10 0.02 23.62
N ALA A 244 20.32 -0.91 24.18
CA ALA A 244 20.17 -1.04 25.63
C ALA A 244 21.45 -1.55 26.31
N ALA A 245 22.20 -2.45 25.67
CA ALA A 245 23.49 -2.92 26.17
C ALA A 245 24.57 -1.81 26.15
N ALA A 246 24.55 -0.93 25.15
CA ALA A 246 25.47 0.21 25.05
C ALA A 246 25.19 1.28 26.12
N VAL A 247 23.93 1.50 26.48
CA VAL A 247 23.52 2.52 27.47
C VAL A 247 23.68 2.05 28.92
N SER A 248 23.57 0.75 29.19
CA SER A 248 23.69 0.20 30.56
C SER A 248 25.13 -0.11 31.00
N GLY A 249 26.10 -0.11 30.08
CA GLY A 249 27.52 -0.35 30.37
C GLY A 249 28.29 0.81 31.01
N ASN A 250 27.71 2.00 31.17
CA ASN A 250 28.43 3.21 31.61
C ASN A 250 28.15 3.68 33.04
N ARG A 251 27.87 2.77 33.99
CA ARG A 251 27.89 3.11 35.42
C ARG A 251 28.70 2.08 36.21
N ARG A 252 29.96 2.43 36.50
CA ARG A 252 30.62 2.28 37.81
C ARG A 252 32.04 2.84 37.75
N SER A 253 32.23 3.97 38.43
CA SER A 253 33.23 4.07 39.50
C SER A 253 32.48 4.54 40.73
#